data_AF-K2PG49-F1
#
_entry.id   AF-K2PG49-F1
#
_cell.length_a   1.000
_cell.length_b   1.000
_cell.length_c   1.000
_cell.angle_alpha   90.00
_cell.angle_beta   90.00
_cell.angle_gamma   90.00
#
_symmetry.space_group_name_H-M   'P 1'
#
loop_
_entity.id
_entity.type
_entity.pdbx_description
1 polymer ?
#
loop_
_entity_poly.entity_id
_entity_poly.type
_entity_poly.pdbx_seq_one_letter_code
_entity_poly.pdbx_strand_id
1 'polypeptide(L)'
;MNRFNGNFNRANRAIKKAVNPTSVEVAKQSNKYVKKDTGATEASVWSDSDFDMGKVIWGTDYAAYAYYTGTPSKEHNSAAEMRWAEIAKARDMEAIRKVAQNAIKENL
;
A
#
# COMPACT_ATOMS: atom_id res chain seq x y z
N MET A 1 43.82 15.49 -4.93
CA MET A 1 42.86 16.62 -4.89
C MET A 1 41.55 16.09 -4.35
N ASN A 2 41.19 16.41 -3.10
CA ASN A 2 39.93 15.93 -2.50
C ASN A 2 38.76 16.75 -3.07
N ARG A 3 37.76 16.07 -3.61
CA ARG A 3 36.52 16.71 -4.08
C ARG A 3 35.61 16.98 -2.88
N PHE A 4 35.11 18.20 -2.75
CA PHE A 4 34.02 18.50 -1.82
C PHE A 4 32.75 17.78 -2.29
N ASN A 5 32.10 17.04 -1.39
CA ASN A 5 30.83 16.38 -1.66
C ASN A 5 29.82 16.86 -0.62
N GLY A 6 29.00 17.85 -0.99
CA GLY A 6 27.96 18.38 -0.11
C GLY A 6 26.78 17.40 0.04
N ASN A 7 26.10 17.44 1.19
CA ASN A 7 24.96 16.57 1.49
C ASN A 7 23.66 17.03 0.81
N PHE A 8 23.69 17.13 -0.53
CA PHE A 8 22.61 17.64 -1.37
C PHE A 8 21.55 16.59 -1.73
N ASN A 9 21.51 15.44 -1.04
CA ASN A 9 20.56 14.36 -1.32
C ASN A 9 19.14 14.62 -0.77
N ARG A 10 18.72 15.88 -0.65
CA ARG A 10 17.42 16.30 -0.09
C ARG A 10 16.25 15.59 -0.77
N ALA A 11 16.27 15.51 -2.11
CA ALA A 11 15.26 14.78 -2.88
C ALA A 11 15.21 13.29 -2.51
N ASN A 12 16.36 12.62 -2.40
CA ASN A 12 16.39 11.20 -2.00
C ASN A 12 15.89 10.98 -0.58
N ARG A 13 16.20 11.90 0.36
CA ARG A 13 15.67 11.84 1.72
C ARG A 13 14.16 12.04 1.76
N ALA A 14 13.64 12.98 0.95
CA ALA A 14 12.20 13.21 0.83
C ALA A 14 11.49 11.97 0.27
N ILE A 15 12.01 11.39 -0.81
CA ILE A 15 11.51 10.14 -1.40
C ILE A 15 11.53 9.02 -0.36
N LYS A 16 12.66 8.81 0.33
CA LYS A 16 12.79 7.76 1.36
C LYS A 16 11.74 7.91 2.45
N LYS A 17 11.49 9.13 2.93
CA LYS A 17 10.48 9.40 3.95
C LYS A 17 9.03 9.26 3.44
N ALA A 18 8.81 9.40 2.15
CA ALA A 18 7.49 9.23 1.54
C ALA A 18 7.11 7.76 1.30
N VAL A 19 8.08 6.82 1.30
CA VAL A 19 7.82 5.39 1.05
C VAL A 19 6.79 4.82 2.03
N ASN A 20 7.07 4.91 3.34
CA ASN A 20 6.18 4.37 4.36
C ASN A 20 4.74 4.90 4.29
N PRO A 21 4.48 6.23 4.36
CA PRO A 21 3.10 6.72 4.34
C PRO A 21 2.38 6.40 3.02
N THR A 22 3.11 6.36 1.89
CA THR A 22 2.52 5.96 0.61
C THR A 22 2.11 4.49 0.62
N SER A 23 2.96 3.60 1.11
CA SER A 23 2.67 2.16 1.16
C SER A 23 1.59 1.80 2.18
N VAL A 24 1.54 2.51 3.31
CA VAL A 24 0.41 2.44 4.25
C VAL A 24 -0.88 2.85 3.56
N GLU A 25 -0.87 3.93 2.77
CA GLU A 25 -2.06 4.37 2.03
C GLU A 25 -2.49 3.34 0.97
N VAL A 26 -1.53 2.74 0.25
CA VAL A 26 -1.82 1.62 -0.69
C VAL A 26 -2.55 0.48 0.04
N ALA A 27 -2.09 0.08 1.22
CA ALA A 27 -2.74 -0.96 2.01
C ALA A 27 -4.17 -0.57 2.44
N LYS A 28 -4.36 0.67 2.94
CA LYS A 28 -5.69 1.18 3.33
C LYS A 28 -6.68 1.16 2.17
N GLN A 29 -6.28 1.72 1.03
CA GLN A 29 -7.15 1.80 -0.15
C GLN A 29 -7.46 0.40 -0.69
N SER A 30 -6.48 -0.49 -0.71
CA SER A 30 -6.65 -1.89 -1.12
C SER A 30 -7.59 -2.67 -0.21
N ASN A 31 -7.49 -2.49 1.11
CA ASN A 31 -8.31 -3.20 2.10
C ASN A 31 -9.82 -2.93 1.96
N LYS A 32 -10.23 -1.80 1.38
CA LYS A 32 -11.65 -1.54 1.05
C LYS A 32 -12.26 -2.63 0.17
N TYR A 33 -11.46 -3.25 -0.69
CA TYR A 33 -11.93 -4.24 -1.67
C TYR A 33 -11.53 -5.67 -1.31
N VAL A 34 -10.85 -5.90 -0.19
CA VAL A 34 -10.43 -7.25 0.23
C VAL A 34 -11.66 -8.13 0.48
N LYS A 35 -11.61 -9.37 0.00
CA LYS A 35 -12.62 -10.37 0.31
C LYS A 35 -12.65 -10.64 1.80
N LYS A 36 -13.82 -10.49 2.41
CA LYS A 36 -13.99 -10.63 3.86
C LYS A 36 -14.74 -11.92 4.16
N ASP A 37 -14.03 -12.83 4.80
CA ASP A 37 -14.57 -14.01 5.46
C ASP A 37 -14.50 -13.78 6.98
N THR A 38 -13.33 -13.99 7.56
CA THR A 38 -13.06 -13.74 9.00
C THR A 38 -12.37 -12.40 9.28
N GLY A 39 -11.95 -11.67 8.23
CA GLY A 39 -11.15 -10.45 8.34
C GLY A 39 -9.64 -10.67 8.52
N ALA A 40 -9.17 -11.92 8.63
CA ALA A 40 -7.75 -12.23 8.85
C ALA A 40 -6.84 -11.70 7.72
N THR A 41 -7.26 -11.81 6.45
CA THR A 41 -6.50 -11.27 5.32
C THR A 41 -6.35 -9.75 5.42
N GLU A 42 -7.44 -9.03 5.70
CA GLU A 42 -7.41 -7.57 5.90
C GLU A 42 -6.46 -7.15 7.04
N ALA A 43 -6.47 -7.91 8.15
CA ALA A 43 -5.61 -7.65 9.30
C ALA A 43 -4.14 -7.95 9.02
N SER A 44 -3.86 -9.05 8.29
CA SER A 44 -2.48 -9.52 8.02
C SER A 44 -1.63 -8.48 7.31
N VAL A 45 -2.21 -7.58 6.52
CA VAL A 45 -1.46 -6.55 5.81
C VAL A 45 -0.68 -5.63 6.76
N TRP A 46 -1.17 -5.44 7.98
CA TRP A 46 -0.52 -4.55 8.94
C TRP A 46 0.64 -5.22 9.68
N SER A 47 0.58 -6.54 9.88
CA SER A 47 1.64 -7.31 10.55
C SER A 47 2.72 -7.79 9.59
N ASP A 48 2.34 -8.12 8.36
CA ASP A 48 3.21 -8.87 7.44
C ASP A 48 3.93 -7.96 6.43
N SER A 49 3.46 -6.72 6.28
CA SER A 49 4.07 -5.73 5.39
C SER A 49 5.33 -5.11 5.98
N ASP A 50 6.22 -4.71 5.09
CA ASP A 50 7.39 -3.88 5.40
C ASP A 50 7.20 -2.54 4.69
N PHE A 51 6.43 -1.66 5.33
CA PHE A 51 6.05 -0.38 4.77
C PHE A 51 7.25 0.56 4.59
N ASP A 52 8.28 0.44 5.42
CA ASP A 52 9.52 1.23 5.29
C ASP A 52 10.29 0.89 4.01
N MET A 53 10.23 -0.37 3.56
CA MET A 53 10.74 -0.80 2.27
C MET A 53 9.72 -0.71 1.13
N GLY A 54 8.50 -0.27 1.42
CA GLY A 54 7.42 -0.14 0.46
C GLY A 54 6.77 -1.47 0.04
N LYS A 55 6.95 -2.53 0.82
CA LYS A 55 6.37 -3.86 0.57
C LYS A 55 5.01 -3.95 1.26
N VAL A 56 3.95 -4.15 0.48
CA VAL A 56 2.58 -4.36 0.97
C VAL A 56 2.19 -5.82 0.75
N ILE A 57 1.93 -6.56 1.81
CA ILE A 57 1.82 -8.03 1.80
C ILE A 57 0.56 -8.46 2.54
N TRP A 58 -0.32 -9.21 1.88
CA TRP A 58 -1.40 -9.95 2.55
C TRP A 58 -0.91 -11.39 2.78
N GLY A 59 -0.56 -11.74 4.02
CA GLY A 59 0.24 -12.95 4.30
C GLY A 59 -0.51 -14.17 4.80
N THR A 60 -1.85 -14.16 4.85
CA THR A 60 -2.60 -15.41 5.13
C THR A 60 -2.37 -16.44 4.03
N ASP A 61 -2.27 -17.73 4.36
CA ASP A 61 -1.97 -18.83 3.41
C ASP A 61 -2.89 -18.85 2.17
N TYR A 62 -4.14 -18.42 2.33
CA TYR A 62 -5.14 -18.37 1.27
C TYR A 62 -5.24 -17.02 0.54
N ALA A 63 -4.42 -16.02 0.89
CA ALA A 63 -4.51 -14.67 0.34
C ALA A 63 -4.32 -14.66 -1.19
N ALA A 64 -3.30 -15.39 -1.68
CA ALA A 64 -3.03 -15.50 -3.11
C ALA A 64 -4.19 -16.17 -3.85
N TYR A 65 -4.74 -17.26 -3.29
CA TYR A 65 -5.91 -17.92 -3.86
C TYR A 65 -7.11 -16.97 -3.92
N ALA A 66 -7.43 -16.31 -2.82
CA ALA A 66 -8.52 -15.33 -2.74
C ALA A 66 -8.31 -14.14 -3.70
N TYR A 67 -7.07 -13.73 -3.92
CA TYR A 67 -6.72 -12.62 -4.82
C TYR A 67 -7.01 -12.94 -6.30
N TYR A 68 -6.65 -14.15 -6.75
CA TYR A 68 -6.73 -14.53 -8.15
C TYR A 68 -7.98 -15.31 -8.55
N THR A 69 -8.69 -15.92 -7.60
CA THR A 69 -9.74 -16.91 -7.91
C THR A 69 -11.04 -16.66 -7.15
N GLY A 70 -12.13 -17.22 -7.66
CA GLY A 70 -13.44 -17.24 -7.01
C GLY A 70 -14.20 -15.92 -7.05
N THR A 71 -15.53 -16.00 -6.95
CA THR A 71 -16.41 -14.83 -6.90
C THR A 71 -16.37 -14.20 -5.50
N PRO A 72 -16.06 -12.90 -5.38
CA PRO A 72 -16.14 -12.21 -4.09
C PRO A 72 -17.56 -12.28 -3.52
N SER A 73 -17.71 -12.79 -2.30
CA SER A 73 -18.96 -12.60 -1.54
C SER A 73 -19.09 -11.13 -1.15
N LYS A 74 -20.28 -10.58 -1.33
CA LYS A 74 -20.61 -9.20 -0.99
C LYS A 74 -21.29 -9.06 0.37
N GLU A 75 -21.49 -10.16 1.09
CA GLU A 75 -22.21 -10.21 2.36
C GLU A 75 -21.47 -9.43 3.47
N HIS A 76 -20.17 -9.69 3.64
CA HIS A 76 -19.37 -9.05 4.68
C HIS A 76 -18.57 -7.84 4.18
N ASN A 77 -18.40 -7.73 2.86
CA ASN A 77 -17.84 -6.54 2.23
C ASN A 77 -18.53 -6.33 0.87
N SER A 78 -19.46 -5.39 0.80
CA SER A 78 -20.18 -5.04 -0.44
C SER A 78 -19.27 -4.51 -1.55
N ALA A 79 -18.08 -4.02 -1.19
CA ALA A 79 -17.05 -3.59 -2.12
C ALA A 79 -16.04 -4.70 -2.45
N ALA A 80 -16.17 -5.94 -1.95
CA ALA A 80 -15.18 -6.99 -2.17
C ALA A 80 -14.96 -7.27 -3.66
N GLU A 81 -13.71 -7.21 -4.14
CA GLU A 81 -13.37 -7.48 -5.53
C GLU A 81 -12.23 -8.51 -5.61
N MET A 82 -12.14 -9.20 -6.74
CA MET A 82 -10.90 -9.90 -7.08
C MET A 82 -9.80 -8.88 -7.35
N ARG A 83 -8.54 -9.28 -7.12
CA ARG A 83 -7.37 -8.43 -7.34
C ARG A 83 -7.54 -7.05 -6.70
N TRP A 84 -7.95 -7.01 -5.44
CA TRP A 84 -8.33 -5.81 -4.70
C TRP A 84 -7.30 -4.68 -4.77
N ALA A 85 -6.01 -5.00 -4.82
CA ALA A 85 -4.95 -4.00 -5.00
C ALA A 85 -4.97 -3.32 -6.39
N GLU A 86 -5.28 -4.06 -7.47
CA GLU A 86 -5.46 -3.47 -8.80
C GLU A 86 -6.73 -2.62 -8.86
N ILE A 87 -7.77 -2.99 -8.13
CA ILE A 87 -8.99 -2.19 -8.01
C ILE A 87 -8.71 -0.87 -7.30
N ALA A 88 -8.00 -0.89 -6.17
CA ALA A 88 -7.56 0.33 -5.51
C ALA A 88 -6.66 1.18 -6.40
N LYS A 89 -5.75 0.57 -7.16
CA LYS A 89 -4.96 1.28 -8.17
C LYS A 89 -5.83 1.90 -9.28
N ALA A 90 -6.96 1.29 -9.64
CA ALA A 90 -7.86 1.87 -10.63
C ALA A 90 -8.72 3.01 -10.06
N ARG A 91 -9.17 2.88 -8.81
CA ARG A 91 -10.23 3.73 -8.22
C ARG A 91 -9.73 4.76 -7.22
N ASP A 92 -8.63 4.48 -6.52
CA ASP A 92 -8.18 5.23 -5.34
C ASP A 92 -6.77 5.85 -5.52
N MET A 93 -6.19 5.81 -6.73
CA MET A 93 -4.84 6.35 -6.95
C MET A 93 -4.69 7.84 -6.69
N GLU A 94 -5.77 8.61 -6.76
CA GLU A 94 -5.73 10.02 -6.40
C GLU A 94 -5.41 10.20 -4.91
N ALA A 95 -6.04 9.41 -4.03
CA ALA A 95 -5.76 9.44 -2.60
C ALA A 95 -4.32 9.03 -2.29
N ILE A 96 -3.84 7.94 -2.93
CA ILE A 96 -2.46 7.45 -2.78
C ILE A 96 -1.46 8.53 -3.23
N ARG A 97 -1.70 9.16 -4.39
CA ARG A 97 -0.85 10.24 -4.91
C ARG A 97 -0.82 11.45 -3.99
N LYS A 98 -1.96 11.83 -3.41
CA LYS A 98 -2.04 12.96 -2.49
C LYS A 98 -1.17 12.73 -1.25
N VAL A 99 -1.21 11.53 -0.66
CA VAL A 99 -0.35 11.17 0.48
C VAL A 99 1.13 11.22 0.08
N ALA A 100 1.49 10.63 -1.06
CA ALA A 100 2.87 10.66 -1.56
C ALA A 100 3.38 12.09 -1.80
N GLN A 101 2.57 12.94 -2.44
CA GLN A 101 2.91 14.33 -2.74
C GLN A 101 3.08 15.15 -1.46
N ASN A 102 2.19 14.98 -0.48
CA ASN A 102 2.28 15.68 0.80
C ASN A 102 3.56 15.26 1.55
N ALA A 103 3.82 13.96 1.65
CA ALA A 103 5.02 13.45 2.32
C ALA A 103 6.31 13.91 1.66
N ILE A 104 6.36 13.97 0.32
CA ILE A 104 7.50 14.54 -0.41
C ILE A 104 7.63 16.03 -0.12
N LYS A 105 6.53 16.81 -0.23
CA LYS A 105 6.53 18.27 -0.01
C LYS A 105 7.01 18.66 1.39
N GLU A 106 6.61 17.91 2.40
CA GLU A 106 7.00 18.14 3.80
C GLU A 106 8.48 17.85 4.08
N ASN A 107 9.14 17.08 3.21
CA ASN A 107 10.53 16.66 3.37
C ASN A 107 11.48 17.20 2.28
N LEU A 108 10.92 17.94 1.32
CA LEU A 108 11.63 18.73 0.31
C LEU A 108 12.05 20.09 0.84
#